data_AF-A0A3S3LT68-F1
#
_entry.id   AF-A0A3S3LT68-F1
#
_cell.length_a   1.000
_cell.length_b   1.000
_cell.length_c   1.000
_cell.angle_alpha   90.00
_cell.angle_beta   90.00
_cell.angle_gamma   90.00
#
_symmetry.space_group_name_H-M   'P 1'
#
loop_
_entity.id
_entity.type
_entity.pdbx_description
1 polymer ?
#
loop_
_entity_poly.entity_id
_entity_poly.type
_entity_poly.pdbx_seq_one_letter_code
_entity_poly.pdbx_strand_id
1 'polypeptide(L)'
;MLIVTAEVVDAQLQVTAMVPRVSEGDGTCTLEIVEDGRTATVTSAEGNNVTYCGVMSLPVQGAAEDVQFRVRYDSPSTRAESAVSTVEPTS
;
A
#
# COMPACT_ATOMS: atom_id res chain seq x y z
N MET A 1 -12.46 2.51 -0.57
CA MET A 1 -12.08 1.15 -0.10
C MET A 1 -10.84 0.74 -0.86
N LEU A 2 -9.85 0.17 -0.17
CA LEU A 2 -8.65 -0.41 -0.77
C LEU A 2 -8.65 -1.92 -0.51
N ILE A 3 -8.16 -2.68 -1.48
CA ILE A 3 -7.75 -4.07 -1.26
C ILE A 3 -6.23 -4.05 -1.22
N VAL A 4 -5.65 -4.58 -0.14
CA VAL A 4 -4.22 -4.44 0.17
C VAL A 4 -3.64 -5.82 0.39
N THR A 5 -2.46 -6.05 -0.17
CA THR A 5 -1.65 -7.25 0.04
C THR A 5 -0.26 -6.82 0.45
N ALA A 6 0.30 -7.48 1.47
CA ALA A 6 1.58 -7.10 2.06
C ALA A 6 2.40 -8.34 2.41
N GLU A 7 3.69 -8.24 2.21
CA GLU A 7 4.68 -9.26 2.56
C GLU A 7 5.99 -8.61 2.98
N VAL A 8 6.82 -9.34 3.75
CA VAL A 8 8.20 -8.93 4.04
C VAL A 8 9.16 -9.88 3.36
N VAL A 9 9.97 -9.35 2.44
CA VAL A 9 10.98 -10.09 1.69
C VAL A 9 12.29 -9.32 1.80
N ASP A 10 13.37 -10.00 2.18
CA ASP A 10 14.71 -9.39 2.33
C ASP A 10 14.72 -8.11 3.18
N ALA A 11 14.03 -8.12 4.31
CA ALA A 11 13.85 -6.96 5.21
C ALA A 11 13.19 -5.73 4.55
N GLN A 12 12.44 -5.94 3.47
CA GLN A 12 11.58 -4.94 2.83
C GLN A 12 10.12 -5.30 3.04
N LEU A 13 9.34 -4.39 3.61
CA LEU A 13 7.89 -4.43 3.51
C LEU A 13 7.50 -4.05 2.09
N GLN A 14 6.91 -5.01 1.36
CA GLN A 14 6.35 -4.81 0.04
C GLN A 14 4.83 -4.82 0.13
N VAL A 15 4.21 -3.73 -0.32
CA VAL A 15 2.76 -3.59 -0.29
C VAL A 15 2.26 -3.24 -1.67
N THR A 16 1.26 -3.97 -2.13
CA THR A 16 0.44 -3.63 -3.29
C THR A 16 -0.97 -3.30 -2.84
N ALA A 17 -1.64 -2.46 -3.60
CA ALA A 17 -3.02 -2.10 -3.32
C ALA A 17 -3.81 -1.90 -4.60
N MET A 18 -5.13 -1.98 -4.51
CA MET A 18 -6.00 -1.61 -5.61
C MET A 18 -7.28 -0.92 -5.12
N VAL A 19 -7.76 0.02 -5.93
CA VAL A 19 -9.04 0.70 -5.75
C VAL A 19 -10.04 0.06 -6.72
N PRO A 20 -10.98 -0.77 -6.25
CA PRO A 20 -11.97 -1.37 -7.12
C PRO A 20 -13.01 -0.34 -7.58
N ARG A 21 -13.50 -0.49 -8.82
CA ARG A 21 -14.51 0.38 -9.46
C ARG A 21 -14.03 1.81 -9.73
N VAL A 22 -12.72 2.02 -9.77
CA VAL A 22 -12.07 3.29 -10.10
C VAL A 22 -11.04 2.98 -11.16
N SER A 23 -10.94 3.78 -12.22
CA SER A 23 -10.03 3.58 -13.34
C SER A 23 -9.24 4.87 -13.57
N GLU A 24 -8.15 5.06 -12.82
CA GLU A 24 -7.40 6.32 -12.77
C GLU A 24 -5.88 6.06 -12.82
N GLY A 25 -5.21 6.60 -13.82
CA GLY A 25 -3.78 6.37 -14.09
C GLY A 25 -2.83 7.46 -13.57
N ASP A 26 -3.34 8.49 -12.92
CA ASP A 26 -2.60 9.67 -12.46
C ASP A 26 -2.69 9.89 -10.94
N GLY A 27 -3.31 8.96 -10.22
CA GLY A 27 -3.36 8.98 -8.77
C GLY A 27 -2.03 8.60 -8.12
N THR A 28 -1.90 8.94 -6.84
CA THR A 28 -0.73 8.62 -6.02
C THR A 28 -1.13 7.62 -4.94
N CYS A 29 -0.44 6.49 -4.90
CA CYS A 29 -0.52 5.54 -3.80
C CYS A 29 0.63 5.80 -2.82
N THR A 30 0.31 5.89 -1.53
CA THR A 30 1.28 6.12 -0.45
C THR A 30 1.17 4.99 0.57
N LEU A 31 2.27 4.26 0.75
CA LEU A 31 2.49 3.36 1.89
C LEU A 31 3.09 4.18 3.04
N GLU A 32 2.61 3.97 4.26
CA GLU A 32 3.14 4.57 5.48
C GLU A 32 3.37 3.48 6.55
N ILE A 33 4.56 3.45 7.15
CA ILE A 33 4.80 2.71 8.41
C ILE A 33 4.31 3.58 9.56
N VAL A 34 3.39 3.07 10.36
CA VAL A 34 2.66 3.86 11.37
C VAL A 34 3.56 4.28 12.53
N GLU A 35 4.50 3.42 12.91
CA GLU A 35 5.36 3.66 14.07
C GLU A 35 6.32 4.84 13.88
N ASP A 36 6.90 4.97 12.69
CA ASP A 36 7.95 5.95 12.40
C ASP A 36 7.59 6.98 11.33
N GLY A 37 6.42 6.85 10.71
CA GLY A 37 5.90 7.76 9.70
C GLY A 37 6.64 7.73 8.36
N ARG A 38 7.54 6.77 8.13
CA ARG A 38 8.23 6.65 6.83
C ARG A 38 7.23 6.27 5.75
N THR A 39 7.42 6.88 4.57
CA THR A 39 6.50 6.68 3.45
C THR A 39 7.22 6.26 2.18
N ALA A 40 6.56 5.43 1.37
CA ALA A 40 6.92 5.18 -0.02
C ALA A 40 5.73 5.49 -0.92
N THR A 41 5.98 6.08 -2.09
CA THR A 41 4.94 6.50 -3.02
C THR A 41 5.15 5.88 -4.40
N VAL A 42 4.06 5.50 -5.05
CA VAL A 42 4.05 5.10 -6.45
C VAL A 42 2.89 5.78 -7.18
N THR A 43 3.08 6.07 -8.47
CA THR A 43 1.98 6.48 -9.34
C THR A 43 1.10 5.27 -9.65
N SER A 44 -0.22 5.45 -9.58
CA SER A 44 -1.15 4.38 -9.91
C SER A 44 -1.17 4.09 -11.41
N ALA A 45 -1.64 2.91 -11.78
CA ALA A 45 -1.92 2.55 -13.15
C ALA A 45 -3.41 2.27 -13.34
N GLU A 46 -3.96 2.75 -14.45
CA GLU A 46 -5.31 2.44 -14.86
C GLU A 46 -5.42 0.97 -15.32
N GLY A 47 -6.49 0.30 -14.92
CA GLY A 47 -6.85 -1.05 -15.36
C GLY A 47 -8.35 -1.18 -15.63
N ASN A 48 -8.82 -2.37 -15.97
CA ASN A 48 -10.24 -2.58 -16.27
C ASN A 48 -11.12 -2.44 -15.00
N ASN A 49 -11.73 -1.27 -14.83
CA ASN A 49 -12.59 -0.93 -13.70
C ASN A 49 -11.87 -1.05 -12.34
N VAL A 50 -10.56 -0.83 -12.34
CA VAL A 50 -9.68 -0.94 -11.17
C VAL A 50 -8.47 -0.04 -11.36
N THR A 51 -8.01 0.53 -10.25
CA THR A 51 -6.78 1.32 -10.19
C THR A 51 -5.76 0.53 -9.40
N TYR A 52 -4.61 0.27 -10.01
CA TYR A 52 -3.54 -0.52 -9.40
C TYR A 52 -2.49 0.39 -8.78
N CYS A 53 -2.20 0.17 -7.50
CA CYS A 53 -0.97 0.63 -6.88
C CYS A 53 0.09 -0.44 -7.12
N GLY A 54 1.14 -0.09 -7.86
CA GLY A 54 2.32 -0.94 -7.97
C GLY A 54 2.95 -1.25 -6.61
N VAL A 55 4.03 -2.02 -6.61
CA VAL A 55 4.73 -2.38 -5.36
C VAL A 55 5.31 -1.12 -4.72
N MET A 56 4.80 -0.78 -3.55
CA MET A 56 5.38 0.20 -2.64
C MET A 56 6.30 -0.55 -1.68
N SER A 57 7.54 -0.09 -1.51
CA SER A 57 8.54 -0.81 -0.74
C SER A 57 9.22 0.09 0.29
N LEU A 58 9.30 -0.38 1.53
CA LEU A 58 10.02 0.29 2.62
C LEU A 58 10.89 -0.70 3.40
N PRO A 59 12.13 -0.32 3.77
CA PRO A 59 12.93 -1.15 4.65
C PRO A 59 12.29 -1.22 6.04
N VAL A 60 12.24 -2.41 6.64
CA VAL A 60 11.73 -2.63 8.00
C VAL A 60 12.83 -3.11 8.93
N GLN A 61 12.74 -2.71 10.20
CA GLN A 61 13.61 -3.19 11.26
C GLN A 61 12.77 -4.04 12.21
N GLY A 62 13.24 -5.24 12.57
CA GLY A 62 12.52 -6.13 13.48
C GLY A 62 11.72 -7.23 12.77
N ALA A 63 10.82 -7.87 13.52
CA ALA A 63 9.99 -8.97 13.01
C ALA A 63 8.87 -8.42 12.11
N ALA A 64 8.55 -9.15 11.03
CA ALA A 64 7.55 -8.73 10.06
C ALA A 64 6.15 -8.50 10.66
N GLU A 65 5.79 -9.32 11.64
CA GLU A 65 4.50 -9.31 12.33
C GLU A 65 4.25 -8.05 13.18
N ASP A 66 5.33 -7.37 13.61
CA ASP A 66 5.23 -6.14 14.40
C ASP A 66 5.07 -4.89 13.52
N VAL A 67 5.29 -5.00 12.21
CA VAL A 67 5.23 -3.86 11.30
C VAL A 67 3.79 -3.45 11.04
N GLN A 68 3.38 -2.33 11.64
CA GLN A 68 2.11 -1.68 11.37
C GLN A 68 2.22 -0.71 10.20
N PHE A 69 1.34 -0.86 9.20
CA PHE A 69 1.33 0.00 8.03
C PHE A 69 -0.09 0.40 7.63
N ARG A 70 -0.19 1.44 6.80
CA ARG A 70 -1.43 1.82 6.10
C ARG A 70 -1.12 2.27 4.68
N VAL A 71 -2.12 2.16 3.81
CA VAL A 71 -2.04 2.62 2.43
C VAL A 71 -3.09 3.69 2.17
N ARG A 72 -2.69 4.75 1.47
CA ARG A 72 -3.57 5.81 0.98
C ARG A 72 -3.49 5.89 -0.53
N TYR A 73 -4.62 6.21 -1.15
CA TYR A 73 -4.74 6.58 -2.54
C TYR A 73 -5.35 7.97 -2.64
N ASP A 74 -4.72 8.85 -3.43
CA ASP A 74 -5.20 10.20 -3.69
C ASP A 74 -5.13 10.52 -5.18
N SER A 75 -6.24 11.00 -5.73
CA SER A 75 -6.34 11.59 -7.07
C SER A 75 -7.25 12.83 -7.00
N PRO A 76 -7.38 13.60 -8.10
CA PRO A 76 -8.30 14.74 -8.13
C PRO A 76 -9.76 14.38 -7.79
N SER A 77 -10.20 13.16 -8.09
CA SER A 77 -11.59 12.69 -7.96
C SER A 77 -11.81 11.69 -6.84
N THR A 78 -10.78 10.95 -6.45
CA THR A 78 -10.93 9.78 -5.58
C THR A 78 -9.93 9.82 -4.45
N ARG A 79 -10.41 9.52 -3.24
CA ARG A 79 -9.57 9.30 -2.05
C ARG A 79 -9.97 7.99 -1.40
N ALA A 80 -8.98 7.19 -1.01
CA ALA A 80 -9.20 5.97 -0.25
C ALA A 80 -8.05 5.71 0.73
N GLU A 81 -8.37 5.17 1.89
CA GLU A 81 -7.40 4.79 2.92
C GLU A 81 -7.76 3.39 3.44
N SER A 82 -6.74 2.57 3.72
CA SER A 82 -6.90 1.28 4.37
C SER A 82 -7.04 1.45 5.88
N ALA A 83 -7.52 0.43 6.58
CA ALA A 83 -7.25 0.34 8.01
C ALA A 83 -5.73 0.20 8.25
N VAL A 84 -5.29 0.42 9.49
CA VAL A 84 -3.95 0.00 9.92
C VAL A 84 -3.92 -1.52 9.91
N SER A 85 -2.91 -2.09 9.26
CA SER A 85 -2.73 -3.52 9.07
C SER A 85 -1.33 -3.96 9.52
N THR A 86 -1.19 -5.25 9.80
CA THR A 86 0.09 -5.93 10.01
C THR A 86 0.33 -6.94 8.90
N VAL A 87 1.56 -7.45 8.79
CA VAL A 87 1.90 -8.51 7.83
C VAL A 87 1.43 -9.85 8.39
N GLU A 88 0.75 -10.66 7.59
CA GLU A 88 0.38 -12.02 8.01
C GLU A 88 1.64 -12.90 8.05
N PRO A 89 1.84 -13.70 9.12
CA PRO A 89 2.98 -14.60 9.21
C PRO A 89 2.84 -15.73 8.18
N THR A 90 3.87 -15.95 7.36
CA THR A 90 3.98 -17.16 6.55
C THR A 90 4.23 -18.34 7.48
N SER A 91 3.21 -19.19 7.67
CA SER A 91 3.30 -20.44 8.46
C SER A 91 4.02 -21.56 7.72
#